data_AF-A0A3D1R513-F1
#
_entry.id   AF-A0A3D1R513-F1
#
_cell.length_a   1.000
_cell.length_b   1.000
_cell.length_c   1.000
_cell.angle_alpha   90.00
_cell.angle_beta   90.00
_cell.angle_gamma   90.00
#
_symmetry.space_group_name_H-M   'P 1'
#
loop_
_entity.id
_entity.type
_entity.pdbx_description
1 polymer ?
#
loop_
_entity_poly.entity_id
_entity_poly.type
_entity_poly.pdbx_seq_one_letter_code
_entity_poly.pdbx_strand_id
1 'polypeptide(L)'
;APKITFEPDPLRRVSGVKVRISEEAPDADGDKIRYTYAWLKDGRPQKGLNKPELAALSIQKSERWTVVVTGFDGEAEGPPASLEAVVADSAPTAPEVALVP
;
A
#
# COMPACT_ATOMS: atom_id res chain seq x y z
N ALA A 1 3.20 -11.27 11.65
CA ALA A 1 3.15 -9.99 10.91
C ALA A 1 1.75 -9.86 10.33
N PRO A 2 1.17 -8.65 10.23
CA PRO A 2 -0.11 -8.46 9.55
C PRO A 2 -0.03 -8.93 8.09
N LYS A 3 -1.12 -9.43 7.51
CA LYS A 3 -1.17 -9.66 6.05
C LYS A 3 -1.66 -8.40 5.37
N ILE A 4 -0.83 -7.90 4.47
CA ILE A 4 -1.13 -6.74 3.64
C ILE A 4 -1.18 -7.17 2.17
N THR A 5 -2.08 -6.53 1.42
CA THR A 5 -2.23 -6.71 -0.03
C THR A 5 -2.32 -5.34 -0.71
N PHE A 6 -1.92 -5.28 -1.97
CA PHE A 6 -2.09 -4.08 -2.77
C PHE A 6 -3.42 -4.15 -3.54
N GLU A 7 -4.13 -3.04 -3.56
CA GLU A 7 -5.32 -2.85 -4.38
C GLU A 7 -5.17 -1.58 -5.22
N PRO A 8 -5.30 -1.68 -6.56
CA PRO A 8 -5.42 -2.90 -7.36
C PRO A 8 -4.09 -3.69 -7.47
N ASP A 9 -4.19 -5.03 -7.56
CA ASP A 9 -3.10 -5.93 -7.95
C ASP A 9 -3.40 -6.52 -9.36
N PRO A 10 -2.54 -6.35 -10.37
CA PRO A 10 -1.24 -5.68 -10.31
C PRO A 10 -1.34 -4.15 -10.18
N LEU A 11 -0.34 -3.52 -9.55
CA LEU A 11 -0.27 -2.07 -9.37
C LEU A 11 -0.43 -1.34 -10.70
N ARG A 12 -1.38 -0.40 -10.77
CA ARG A 12 -1.62 0.42 -11.96
C ARG A 12 -1.39 1.90 -11.68
N ARG A 13 -0.68 2.56 -12.60
CA ARG A 13 -0.39 4.00 -12.55
C ARG A 13 -1.61 4.90 -12.51
N VAL A 14 -2.75 4.39 -12.96
CA VAL A 14 -3.94 5.18 -13.29
C VAL A 14 -5.00 5.13 -12.21
N SER A 15 -4.93 4.10 -11.38
CA SER A 15 -5.82 3.93 -10.23
C SER A 15 -5.15 4.31 -8.91
N GLY A 16 -3.83 4.51 -8.89
CA GLY A 16 -3.05 4.63 -7.66
C GLY A 16 -2.86 3.27 -7.01
N VAL A 17 -2.23 3.27 -5.84
CA VAL A 17 -1.95 2.05 -5.09
C VAL A 17 -2.46 2.21 -3.68
N LYS A 18 -3.28 1.28 -3.23
CA LYS A 18 -3.80 1.25 -1.87
C LYS A 18 -3.34 -0.02 -1.18
N VAL A 19 -2.84 0.12 0.03
CA VAL A 19 -2.47 -1.00 0.90
C VAL A 19 -3.70 -1.34 1.72
N ARG A 20 -4.17 -2.57 1.60
CA ARG A 20 -5.24 -3.12 2.42
C ARG A 20 -4.66 -4.14 3.38
N ILE A 21 -5.04 -4.04 4.64
CA ILE A 21 -4.73 -5.05 5.65
C ILE A 21 -5.81 -6.13 5.51
N SER A 22 -5.42 -7.28 4.98
CA SER A 22 -6.30 -8.45 4.83
C SER A 22 -6.39 -9.23 6.14
N GLU A 23 -5.32 -9.23 6.94
CA GLU A 23 -5.29 -9.85 8.26
C GLU A 23 -4.52 -8.91 9.19
N GLU A 24 -5.18 -8.50 10.27
CA GLU A 24 -4.62 -7.61 11.26
C GLU A 24 -3.43 -8.28 11.96
N ALA A 25 -2.54 -7.47 12.56
CA ALA A 25 -1.52 -8.05 13.41
C ALA A 25 -2.20 -8.79 14.58
N PRO A 26 -1.60 -9.87 15.10
CA PRO A 26 -2.17 -10.58 16.24
C PRO A 26 -2.21 -9.65 17.45
N ASP A 27 -3.38 -9.08 17.70
CA ASP A 27 -3.67 -8.24 18.85
C ASP A 27 -4.29 -9.07 19.96
N ALA A 28 -3.71 -8.97 21.14
CA ALA A 28 -4.19 -9.71 22.30
C ALA A 28 -5.41 -9.04 22.96
N ASP A 29 -5.57 -7.72 22.79
CA ASP A 29 -6.59 -6.92 23.50
C ASP A 29 -7.69 -6.36 22.59
N GLY A 30 -7.59 -6.52 21.27
CA GLY A 30 -8.57 -5.96 20.31
C GLY A 30 -8.58 -4.43 20.28
N ASP A 31 -7.49 -3.82 20.76
CA ASP A 31 -7.29 -2.38 20.78
C ASP A 31 -6.94 -1.85 19.39
N LYS A 32 -6.97 -0.52 19.27
CA LYS A 32 -6.75 0.14 17.98
C LYS A 32 -5.26 0.23 17.67
N ILE A 33 -4.72 -0.81 17.01
CA ILE A 33 -3.32 -0.86 16.56
C ILE A 33 -2.97 0.33 15.68
N ARG A 34 -1.83 0.95 15.97
CA ARG A 34 -1.24 1.97 15.10
C ARG A 34 -0.37 1.31 14.05
N TYR A 35 -0.84 1.32 12.81
CA TYR A 35 -0.02 0.89 11.67
C TYR A 35 0.81 2.05 11.13
N THR A 36 2.11 1.85 11.04
CA THR A 36 3.04 2.76 10.37
C THR A 36 3.38 2.19 8.99
N TYR A 37 3.44 3.07 7.99
CA TYR A 37 3.74 2.69 6.61
C TYR A 37 5.04 3.34 6.19
N ALA A 38 5.97 2.56 5.67
CA ALA A 38 7.23 3.05 5.10
C ALA A 38 7.33 2.59 3.65
N TRP A 39 7.35 3.54 2.72
CA TRP A 39 7.44 3.25 1.30
C TRP A 39 8.86 3.36 0.78
N LEU A 40 9.24 2.43 -0.07
CA LEU A 40 10.47 2.42 -0.83
C LEU A 40 10.13 2.36 -2.32
N LYS A 41 10.81 3.21 -3.08
CA LYS A 41 10.73 3.31 -4.53
C LYS A 41 12.04 2.83 -5.11
N ASP A 42 12.02 1.72 -5.84
CA ASP A 42 13.19 1.08 -6.42
C ASP A 42 14.29 0.82 -5.38
N GLY A 43 13.88 0.36 -4.19
CA GLY A 43 14.77 0.16 -3.04
C GLY A 43 15.20 1.44 -2.31
N ARG A 44 14.76 2.64 -2.75
CA ARG A 44 15.04 3.91 -2.06
C ARG A 44 13.87 4.36 -1.18
N PRO A 45 14.08 4.56 0.14
CA PRO A 45 13.02 5.03 1.02
C PRO A 45 12.52 6.42 0.61
N GLN A 46 11.20 6.58 0.54
CA GLN A 46 10.55 7.84 0.20
C GLN A 46 10.07 8.54 1.48
N LYS A 47 10.76 9.60 1.87
CA LYS A 47 10.34 10.44 3.01
C LYS A 47 9.07 11.22 2.65
N GLY A 48 8.06 11.15 3.50
CA GLY A 48 6.75 11.80 3.29
C GLY A 48 5.66 10.87 2.76
N LEU A 49 6.03 9.64 2.35
CA LEU A 49 5.07 8.58 2.04
C LEU A 49 4.94 7.70 3.28
N ASN A 50 3.94 7.99 4.08
CA ASN A 50 3.59 7.25 5.30
C ASN A 50 2.11 6.89 5.38
N LYS A 51 1.39 7.04 4.26
CA LYS A 51 -0.01 6.69 4.13
C LYS A 51 -0.13 5.29 3.53
N PRO A 52 -1.23 4.55 3.82
CA PRO A 52 -1.54 3.31 3.11
C PRO A 52 -1.94 3.54 1.63
N GLU A 53 -1.78 4.76 1.11
CA GLU A 53 -2.27 5.16 -0.20
C GLU A 53 -1.14 5.89 -0.92
N LEU A 54 -0.86 5.47 -2.14
CA LEU A 54 -0.03 6.19 -3.09
C LEU A 54 -0.89 6.70 -4.23
N ALA A 55 -0.81 8.01 -4.47
CA ALA A 55 -1.44 8.61 -5.63
C ALA A 55 -0.76 8.11 -6.91
N ALA A 56 -1.56 7.73 -7.89
CA ALA A 56 -1.19 7.48 -9.29
C ALA A 56 -0.12 8.44 -9.83
N LEU A 57 -0.26 9.73 -9.53
CA LEU A 57 0.63 10.81 -9.95
C LEU A 57 2.07 10.67 -9.42
N SER A 58 2.26 10.04 -8.26
CA SER A 58 3.57 9.80 -7.65
C SER A 58 4.27 8.55 -8.19
N ILE A 59 3.57 7.75 -9.00
CA ILE A 59 4.00 6.41 -9.42
C ILE A 59 4.32 6.41 -10.92
N GLN A 60 5.53 5.94 -11.29
CA GLN A 60 5.94 5.74 -12.68
C GLN A 60 5.88 4.29 -13.14
N LYS A 61 5.83 4.12 -14.47
CA LYS A 61 5.82 2.79 -15.10
C LYS A 61 7.15 2.10 -14.83
N SER A 62 7.10 0.78 -14.66
CA SER A 62 8.28 -0.04 -14.35
C SER A 62 8.99 0.36 -13.04
N GLU A 63 8.32 1.08 -12.14
CA GLU A 63 8.85 1.32 -10.80
C GLU A 63 8.49 0.16 -9.88
N ARG A 64 9.47 -0.26 -9.08
CA ARG A 64 9.24 -1.20 -7.99
C ARG A 64 8.87 -0.42 -6.74
N TRP A 65 7.71 -0.72 -6.17
CA TRP A 65 7.28 -0.14 -4.92
C TRP A 65 7.24 -1.21 -3.85
N THR A 66 7.92 -0.92 -2.74
CA THR A 66 7.92 -1.77 -1.55
C THR A 66 7.29 -0.97 -0.42
N VAL A 67 6.30 -1.53 0.25
CA VAL A 67 5.76 -0.96 1.48
C VAL A 67 6.14 -1.86 2.65
N VAL A 68 6.54 -1.26 3.76
CA VAL A 68 6.75 -1.93 5.02
C VAL A 68 5.73 -1.38 6.01
N VAL A 69 4.90 -2.27 6.55
CA VAL A 69 3.85 -1.96 7.49
C VAL A 69 4.20 -2.56 8.84
N THR A 70 4.40 -1.71 9.84
CA THR A 70 4.67 -2.15 11.22
C THR A 70 3.47 -1.82 12.08
N GLY A 71 2.88 -2.85 12.69
CA GLY A 71 1.80 -2.68 13.67
C GLY A 71 2.39 -2.34 15.04
N PHE A 72 1.88 -1.31 15.69
CA PHE A 72 2.23 -0.93 17.04
C PHE A 72 1.01 -1.05 17.95
N ASP A 73 1.08 -1.96 18.92
CA ASP A 73 0.01 -2.35 19.85
C ASP A 73 -0.20 -1.33 20.99
N GLY A 74 0.58 -0.24 21.00
CA GLY A 74 0.57 0.75 22.08
C GLY A 74 1.69 0.51 23.10
N GLU A 75 2.09 -0.74 23.30
CA GLU A 75 3.21 -1.15 24.16
C GLU A 75 4.49 -1.40 23.35
N ALA A 76 4.38 -2.17 22.25
CA ALA A 76 5.52 -2.58 21.42
C ALA A 76 5.21 -2.65 19.93
N GLU A 77 6.27 -2.54 19.11
CA GLU A 77 6.20 -2.77 17.66
C GLU A 77 6.17 -4.28 17.40
N GLY A 78 5.10 -4.74 16.75
CA GLY A 78 4.96 -6.09 16.28
C GLY A 78 5.83 -6.39 15.04
N PRO A 79 5.83 -7.65 14.58
CA PRO A 79 6.59 -8.05 13.40
C PRO A 79 6.13 -7.29 12.15
N PRO A 80 7.03 -6.57 11.45
CA PRO A 80 6.68 -5.79 10.27
C PRO A 80 6.28 -6.69 9.10
N ALA A 81 5.33 -6.24 8.30
CA ALA A 81 4.93 -6.85 7.05
C ALA A 81 5.48 -6.05 5.88
N SER A 82 6.24 -6.68 5.00
CA SER A 82 6.73 -6.04 3.78
C SER A 82 6.00 -6.59 2.56
N LEU A 83 5.56 -5.71 1.67
CA LEU A 83 4.95 -6.09 0.41
C LEU A 83 5.62 -5.33 -0.73
N GLU A 84 6.01 -6.07 -1.76
CA GLU A 84 6.67 -5.53 -2.94
C GLU A 84 5.82 -5.80 -4.18
N ALA A 85 5.63 -4.79 -5.00
CA ALA A 85 5.03 -4.97 -6.31
C ALA A 85 5.64 -4.03 -7.34
N VAL A 86 5.67 -4.52 -8.58
CA VAL A 86 6.14 -3.75 -9.73
C VAL A 86 4.94 -3.12 -10.40
N VAL A 87 5.05 -1.84 -10.71
CA VAL A 87 4.03 -1.10 -11.43
C VAL A 87 3.97 -1.62 -12.85
N ALA A 88 2.92 -2.38 -13.15
CA ALA A 88 2.69 -2.91 -14.48
C ALA A 88 2.37 -1.75 -15.43
N ASP A 89 2.81 -1.89 -16.69
CA ASP A 89 2.39 -1.03 -17.79
C ASP A 89 0.94 -1.37 -18.15
N SER A 90 0.01 -0.92 -17.30
CA SER A 90 -1.41 -0.89 -17.65
C SER A 90 -1.72 0.48 -18.21
N ALA A 91 -2.22 0.50 -19.45
CA ALA A 91 -2.83 1.67 -20.05
C ALA A 91 -3.85 2.31 -19.07
N PRO A 92 -4.03 3.65 -19.07
CA PRO A 92 -5.11 4.30 -18.34
C PRO A 92 -6.41 3.56 -18.60
N THR A 93 -6.97 2.95 -17.55
CA THR A 93 -8.37 2.51 -17.60
C THR A 93 -9.14 3.78 -17.89
N ALA A 94 -9.76 3.82 -19.06
CA ALA A 94 -10.52 4.95 -19.56
C ALA A 94 -11.47 5.47 -18.47
N PRO A 95 -11.81 6.78 -18.44
CA PRO A 95 -12.89 7.26 -17.59
C PRO A 95 -14.13 6.43 -17.90
N GLU A 96 -14.68 5.75 -16.90
CA GLU A 96 -16.01 5.14 -17.02
C GLU A 96 -17.01 6.29 -17.13
N VAL A 97 -17.31 6.67 -18.37
CA VAL A 97 -18.39 7.60 -18.67
C VAL A 97 -19.69 6.83 -18.43
N ALA A 98 -20.25 6.99 -17.24
CA ALA A 98 -21.61 6.55 -16.94
C ALA A 98 -22.61 7.46 -17.67
N LEU A 99 -22.97 7.12 -18.91
CA LEU A 99 -24.18 7.62 -19.55
C LEU A 99 -25.34 6.74 -19.08
N VAL A 100 -26.03 7.17 -18.03
CA VAL A 100 -27.36 6.64 -17.71
C VAL A 100 -28.39 7.35 -18.61
N PRO A 101 -29.22 6.60 -19.37
CA PRO A 101 -30.25 7.16 -20.26
C PRO A 101 -31.45 7.73 -19.50
#